data_AF-A0A7J2XXP2-F1
#
_entry.id   AF-A0A7J2XXP2-F1
#
_cell.length_a   1.000
_cell.length_b   1.000
_cell.length_c   1.000
_cell.angle_alpha   90.00
_cell.angle_beta   90.00
_cell.angle_gamma   90.00
#
_symmetry.space_group_name_H-M   'P 1'
#
loop_
_entity.id
_entity.type
_entity.pdbx_description
1 polymer ?
#
loop_
_entity_poly.entity_id
_entity_poly.type
_entity_poly.pdbx_seq_one_letter_code
_entity_poly.pdbx_strand_id
1 'polypeptide(L)'
;MIPRERILKILSEYDESDIKVATICSHSSLQIFNGARKEGLKCVGIVLRENRQYYESFPKASPDIFIEVDSYGDLLSDEIQEELISENVIMIPHGSFVEYVGS
;
A
#
# COMPACT_ATOMS: atom_id res chain seq x y z
N MET A 1 -16.00 13.81 -1.56
CA MET A 1 -14.83 14.39 -2.27
C MET A 1 -13.78 14.70 -1.22
N ILE A 2 -12.54 14.23 -1.39
CA ILE A 2 -11.44 14.48 -0.44
C ILE A 2 -10.74 15.79 -0.84
N PRO A 3 -10.70 16.84 0.01
CA PRO A 3 -10.04 18.10 -0.33
C PRO A 3 -8.52 17.93 -0.46
N ARG A 4 -7.92 18.64 -1.43
CA ARG A 4 -6.47 18.59 -1.65
C ARG A 4 -5.70 19.09 -0.43
N GLU A 5 -6.23 20.08 0.27
CA GLU A 5 -5.65 20.69 1.46
C GLU A 5 -5.50 19.66 2.60
N ARG A 6 -6.46 18.73 2.73
CA ARG A 6 -6.39 17.63 3.70
C ARG A 6 -5.21 16.72 3.39
N ILE A 7 -5.03 16.34 2.12
CA ILE A 7 -3.92 15.47 1.70
C ILE A 7 -2.57 16.18 1.90
N LEU A 8 -2.46 17.46 1.53
CA LEU A 8 -1.23 18.21 1.72
C LEU A 8 -0.85 18.37 3.20
N LYS A 9 -1.84 18.52 4.09
CA LYS A 9 -1.58 18.55 5.53
C LYS A 9 -0.97 17.24 6.01
N ILE A 10 -1.55 16.10 5.60
CA ILE A 10 -1.02 14.78 5.94
C ILE A 10 0.42 14.62 5.43
N LEU A 11 0.66 14.94 4.15
CA LEU A 11 1.99 14.83 3.55
C LEU A 11 3.03 15.75 4.20
N SER A 12 2.62 16.90 4.76
CA SER A 12 3.53 17.80 5.47
C SER A 12 4.04 17.24 6.81
N GLU A 13 3.39 16.20 7.32
CA GLU A 13 3.78 15.51 8.57
C GLU A 13 4.66 14.28 8.29
N TYR A 14 4.87 13.91 7.01
CA TYR A 14 5.66 12.73 6.65
C TYR A 14 7.16 12.96 6.80
N ASP A 15 7.88 11.92 7.23
CA ASP A 15 9.34 11.85 7.11
C ASP A 15 9.73 11.44 5.68
N GLU A 16 10.21 12.42 4.90
CA GLU A 16 10.65 12.20 3.51
C GLU A 16 11.79 11.17 3.38
N SER A 17 12.53 10.89 4.46
CA SER A 17 13.62 9.91 4.46
C SER A 17 13.18 8.46 4.66
N ASP A 18 11.93 8.22 5.08
CA ASP A 18 11.35 6.87 5.28
C ASP A 18 10.00 6.71 4.56
N ILE A 19 9.89 7.26 3.35
CA ILE A 19 8.72 7.05 2.50
C ILE A 19 8.61 5.57 2.09
N LYS A 20 7.42 5.02 2.27
CA LYS A 20 7.08 3.65 1.85
C LYS A 20 6.03 3.70 0.74
N VAL A 21 6.10 2.76 -0.20
CA VAL A 21 5.11 2.60 -1.26
C VAL A 21 4.21 1.42 -0.90
N ALA A 22 2.89 1.61 -0.94
CA ALA A 22 1.95 0.54 -0.70
C ALA A 22 0.95 0.36 -1.83
N THR A 23 0.43 -0.85 -1.95
CA THR A 23 -0.76 -1.14 -2.74
C THR A 23 -1.39 -2.44 -2.27
N ILE A 24 -2.61 -2.72 -2.74
CA ILE A 24 -3.23 -4.03 -2.51
C ILE A 24 -2.51 -5.09 -3.35
N CYS A 25 -2.36 -6.29 -2.80
CA CYS A 25 -1.73 -7.41 -3.47
C CYS A 25 -2.70 -8.03 -4.48
N SER A 26 -2.82 -7.38 -5.63
CA SER A 26 -3.61 -7.84 -6.79
C SER A 26 -3.05 -7.26 -8.10
N HIS A 27 -3.51 -7.76 -9.25
CA HIS A 27 -3.26 -7.25 -10.60
C HIS A 27 -1.78 -6.94 -10.94
N SER A 28 -1.32 -5.72 -10.68
CA SER A 28 -0.01 -5.19 -11.06
C SER A 28 0.94 -4.92 -9.88
N SER A 29 0.57 -5.38 -8.68
CA SER A 29 1.30 -5.14 -7.44
C SER A 29 2.75 -5.62 -7.48
N LEU A 30 3.02 -6.83 -7.99
CA LEU A 30 4.39 -7.36 -8.10
C LEU A 30 5.30 -6.46 -8.97
N GLN A 31 4.79 -5.91 -10.06
CA GLN A 31 5.53 -5.00 -10.92
C GLN A 31 5.78 -3.66 -10.22
N ILE A 32 4.79 -3.15 -9.48
CA ILE A 32 4.91 -1.94 -8.67
C ILE A 32 5.99 -2.14 -7.61
N PHE A 33 5.95 -3.23 -6.84
CA PHE A 33 6.93 -3.53 -5.79
C PHE A 33 8.35 -3.72 -6.35
N ASN A 34 8.49 -4.43 -7.47
CA ASN A 34 9.79 -4.57 -8.14
C ASN A 34 10.35 -3.22 -8.61
N GLY A 35 9.49 -2.35 -9.16
CA GLY A 35 9.87 -1.00 -9.56
C GLY A 35 10.31 -0.15 -8.36
N ALA A 36 9.47 -0.04 -7.33
CA ALA A 36 9.76 0.71 -6.12
C ALA A 36 11.05 0.24 -5.44
N ARG A 37 11.27 -1.08 -5.34
CA ARG A 37 12.49 -1.66 -4.78
C ARG A 37 13.75 -1.26 -5.56
N LYS A 38 13.69 -1.22 -6.91
CA LYS A 38 14.82 -0.79 -7.74
C LYS A 38 15.20 0.68 -7.52
N GLU A 39 14.22 1.49 -7.15
CA GLU A 39 14.41 2.90 -6.77
C GLU A 39 14.76 3.08 -5.29
N GLY A 40 14.92 1.99 -4.53
CA GLY A 40 15.33 2.03 -3.12
C GLY A 40 14.20 2.29 -2.11
N LEU A 41 12.93 2.22 -2.55
CA LEU A 41 11.76 2.42 -1.68
C LEU A 41 11.35 1.11 -1.01
N LYS A 42 10.99 1.19 0.28
CA LYS A 42 10.36 0.08 0.99
C LYS A 42 8.93 -0.12 0.49
N CYS A 43 8.51 -1.37 0.40
CA CYS A 43 7.21 -1.75 -0.12
C CYS A 43 6.31 -2.35 0.98
N VAL A 44 5.05 -1.91 1.07
CA VAL A 44 4.03 -2.49 1.93
C VAL A 44 2.96 -3.15 1.06
N GLY A 45 2.71 -4.44 1.26
CA GLY A 45 1.68 -5.18 0.54
C GLY A 45 0.48 -5.45 1.43
N ILE A 46 -0.68 -4.93 1.03
CA ILE A 46 -1.93 -5.20 1.72
C ILE A 46 -2.57 -6.42 1.07
N VAL A 47 -2.61 -7.54 1.77
CA VAL A 47 -2.85 -8.86 1.18
C VAL A 47 -3.98 -9.57 1.91
N LEU A 48 -4.83 -10.27 1.16
CA LEU A 48 -5.77 -11.21 1.79
C LEU A 48 -4.99 -12.33 2.45
N ARG A 49 -5.34 -12.70 3.69
CA ARG A 49 -4.60 -13.68 4.52
C ARG A 49 -4.19 -14.95 3.75
N GLU A 50 -5.11 -15.50 2.97
CA GLU A 50 -4.91 -16.73 2.20
C GLU A 50 -3.93 -16.61 1.02
N ASN A 51 -3.64 -15.37 0.58
CA ASN A 51 -2.88 -15.09 -0.62
C ASN A 51 -1.42 -14.69 -0.35
N ARG A 52 -1.02 -14.48 0.91
CA ARG A 52 0.33 -14.03 1.29
C ARG A 52 1.45 -14.86 0.65
N GLN A 53 1.33 -16.19 0.70
CA GLN A 53 2.32 -17.13 0.16
C GLN A 53 2.65 -16.90 -1.32
N TYR A 54 1.68 -16.43 -2.11
CA TYR A 54 1.89 -16.17 -3.54
C TYR A 54 2.82 -14.98 -3.74
N TYR A 55 2.73 -13.95 -2.91
CA TYR A 55 3.54 -12.74 -3.03
C TYR A 55 4.95 -12.94 -2.45
N GLU A 56 5.09 -13.71 -1.38
CA GLU A 56 6.39 -14.11 -0.82
C GLU A 56 7.24 -14.93 -1.80
N SER A 57 6.58 -15.68 -2.70
CA SER A 57 7.23 -16.54 -3.70
C SER A 57 8.02 -15.76 -4.78
N PHE A 58 7.96 -14.43 -4.79
CA PHE A 58 8.67 -13.58 -5.73
C PHE A 58 9.68 -12.65 -5.03
N PRO A 59 10.88 -13.11 -4.62
CA PRO A 59 11.81 -12.31 -3.80
C PRO A 59 12.18 -10.92 -4.33
N LYS A 60 12.18 -10.74 -5.66
CA LYS A 60 12.47 -9.43 -6.30
C LYS A 60 11.28 -8.46 -6.28
N ALA A 61 10.09 -8.97 -6.00
CA ALA A 61 8.82 -8.26 -6.07
C ALA A 61 7.96 -8.43 -4.80
N SER A 62 8.41 -9.21 -3.82
CA SER A 62 7.74 -9.35 -2.54
C SER A 62 7.82 -8.00 -1.82
N PRO A 63 6.73 -7.53 -1.20
CA PRO A 63 6.79 -6.38 -0.32
C PRO A 63 7.67 -6.71 0.91
N ASP A 64 8.21 -5.68 1.55
CA ASP A 64 9.03 -5.79 2.76
C ASP A 64 8.16 -5.96 4.01
N ILE A 65 6.94 -5.40 3.99
CA ILE A 65 5.94 -5.50 5.06
C ILE A 65 4.64 -6.04 4.45
N PHE A 66 3.99 -6.96 5.15
CA PHE A 66 2.66 -7.46 4.79
C PHE A 66 1.64 -6.99 5.83
N ILE A 67 0.59 -6.32 5.35
CA ILE A 67 -0.62 -6.04 6.13
C ILE A 67 -1.66 -7.05 5.67
N GLU A 68 -1.99 -8.01 6.53
CA GLU A 68 -2.96 -9.04 6.21
C GLU A 68 -4.37 -8.59 6.59
N VAL A 69 -5.29 -8.64 5.63
CA VAL A 69 -6.70 -8.25 5.78
C VAL A 69 -7.62 -9.41 5.44
N ASP A 70 -8.85 -9.38 5.95
CA ASP A 70 -9.88 -10.37 5.59
C ASP A 70 -10.61 -9.94 4.30
N SER A 71 -10.64 -8.63 4.04
CA SER A 71 -11.20 -8.01 2.84
C SER A 71 -10.39 -6.77 2.47
N TYR A 72 -10.28 -6.46 1.17
CA TYR A 72 -9.73 -5.17 0.76
C TYR A 72 -10.57 -3.97 1.22
N GLY A 73 -11.84 -4.19 1.58
CA GLY A 73 -12.67 -3.15 2.21
C GLY A 73 -12.16 -2.72 3.58
N ASP A 74 -11.34 -3.54 4.25
CA ASP A 74 -10.78 -3.22 5.58
C ASP A 74 -9.87 -1.98 5.52
N LEU A 75 -9.29 -1.67 4.34
CA LEU A 75 -8.52 -0.43 4.11
C LEU A 75 -9.34 0.84 4.37
N LEU A 76 -10.68 0.77 4.33
CA LEU A 76 -11.55 1.91 4.61
C LEU A 76 -11.72 2.19 6.10
N SER A 77 -11.21 1.33 6.98
CA SER A 77 -11.20 1.58 8.42
C SER A 77 -10.25 2.74 8.76
N ASP A 78 -10.64 3.53 9.77
CA ASP A 78 -9.79 4.63 10.26
C ASP A 78 -8.48 4.08 10.86
N GLU A 79 -8.53 2.91 11.50
CA GLU A 79 -7.36 2.24 12.09
C GLU A 79 -6.28 1.95 11.04
N ILE A 80 -6.62 1.29 9.93
CA ILE A 80 -5.63 0.98 8.87
C ILE A 80 -5.17 2.27 8.18
N GLN A 81 -6.06 3.24 7.96
CA GLN A 81 -5.66 4.52 7.34
C GLN A 81 -4.68 5.30 8.21
N GLU A 82 -4.93 5.38 9.53
CA GLU A 82 -4.03 6.04 10.48
C GLU A 82 -2.69 5.32 10.58
N GLU A 83 -2.68 3.99 10.59
CA GLU A 83 -1.46 3.18 10.55
C GLU A 83 -0.62 3.53 9.30
N LEU A 84 -1.22 3.47 8.10
CA LEU A 84 -0.55 3.80 6.84
C LEU A 84 -0.01 5.23 6.82
N ILE A 85 -0.79 6.19 7.34
CA ILE A 85 -0.38 7.60 7.44
C ILE A 85 0.82 7.75 8.37
N SER A 86 0.78 7.12 9.55
CA SER A 86 1.88 7.18 10.53
C SER A 86 3.17 6.53 10.02
N GLU A 87 3.06 5.61 9.07
CA GLU A 87 4.18 4.89 8.45
C GLU A 87 4.73 5.57 7.18
N ASN A 88 4.33 6.82 6.91
CA ASN A 88 4.75 7.61 5.75
C ASN A 88 4.43 6.91 4.40
N VAL A 89 3.30 6.19 4.34
CA VAL A 89 2.94 5.40 3.17
C VAL A 89 2.32 6.28 2.08
N ILE A 90 2.80 6.07 0.85
CA ILE A 90 2.17 6.55 -0.38
C ILE A 90 1.49 5.36 -1.08
N MET A 91 0.17 5.45 -1.21
CA MET A 91 -0.64 4.44 -1.90
C MET A 91 -0.54 4.59 -3.43
N ILE A 92 -0.25 3.48 -4.13
CA ILE A 92 -0.26 3.40 -5.59
C ILE A 92 -1.53 2.67 -6.05
N PRO A 93 -2.55 3.40 -6.54
CA PRO A 93 -3.78 2.79 -7.00
C PRO A 93 -3.59 2.10 -8.36
N HIS A 94 -4.34 1.02 -8.59
CA HIS A 94 -4.48 0.34 -9.87
C HIS A 94 -5.92 -0.19 -10.03
N GLY A 95 -6.24 -0.84 -11.16
CA GLY A 95 -7.62 -1.27 -11.49
C GLY A 95 -8.33 -1.99 -10.34
N SER A 96 -7.72 -3.04 -9.78
CA SER A 96 -8.30 -3.76 -8.64
C SER A 96 -8.43 -2.93 -7.35
N PHE A 97 -7.57 -1.94 -7.13
CA PHE A 97 -7.73 -1.04 -5.97
C PHE A 97 -9.03 -0.24 -6.13
N VAL A 98 -9.28 0.29 -7.31
CA VAL A 98 -10.51 1.04 -7.60
C VAL A 98 -11.73 0.13 -7.49
N GLU A 99 -11.66 -1.10 -8.01
CA GLU A 99 -12.76 -2.07 -7.98
C GLU A 99 -13.12 -2.54 -6.57
N TYR A 100 -12.12 -2.81 -5.72
CA TYR A 100 -12.37 -3.42 -4.40
C TYR A 100 -12.44 -2.43 -3.24
N VAL A 101 -11.90 -1.23 -3.41
CA VAL A 101 -11.83 -0.20 -2.35
C VAL A 101 -12.56 1.08 -2.74
N GLY A 102 -12.56 1.41 -4.03
CA GLY A 102 -13.21 2.63 -4.56
C GLY A 102 -14.69 2.47 -4.89
N SER A 103 -15.26 1.27 -4.71
CA SER A 103 -16.66 0.93 -4.97
C SER A 103 -17.58 1.24 -3.79
#